data_AF-A0A8J7Q4D7-F1
#
_entry.id   AF-A0A8J7Q4D7-F1
#
_cell.length_a   1.000
_cell.length_b   1.000
_cell.length_c   1.000
_cell.angle_alpha   90.00
_cell.angle_beta   90.00
_cell.angle_gamma   90.00
#
_symmetry.space_group_name_H-M   'P 1'
#
loop_
_entity.id
_entity.type
_entity.pdbx_description
1 polymer ?
#
loop_
_entity_poly.entity_id
_entity_poly.type
_entity_poly.pdbx_seq_one_letter_code
_entity_poly.pdbx_strand_id
1 'polypeptide(L)' 'PQLAPTPPRLYAVTLRGRRPPKGRLRLDAWFYPMAVGEPLPTLPIWLAADLRVMLPLETSYQETCRILGFE' A
#
# COMPACT_ATOMS: atom_id res chain seq x y z
N PRO A 1 -3.50 0.06 10.73
CA PRO A 1 -2.14 -0.50 10.62
C PRO A 1 -1.09 0.61 10.79
N GLN A 2 -0.62 0.78 12.03
CA GLN A 2 0.57 1.57 12.32
C GLN A 2 1.74 0.61 12.54
N LEU A 3 2.96 1.05 12.26
CA LEU A 3 4.15 0.28 12.59
C LEU A 3 4.29 0.19 14.11
N ALA A 4 4.75 -0.97 14.59
CA ALA A 4 5.17 -1.12 15.97
C ALA A 4 6.35 -0.17 16.28
N PRO A 5 6.64 0.13 17.57
CA PRO A 5 7.70 1.07 17.96
C PRO A 5 9.07 0.75 17.35
N THR A 6 9.33 -0.53 17.12
CA THR A 6 10.43 -1.01 16.27
C THR A 6 9.86 -1.32 14.89
N PRO A 7 10.12 -0.50 13.86
CA PRO A 7 9.60 -0.77 12.53
C PRO A 7 10.25 -2.02 11.94
N PRO A 8 9.49 -2.88 11.24
CA PRO A 8 10.03 -4.01 10.52
C PRO A 8 10.98 -3.50 9.42
N ARG A 9 12.02 -4.29 9.12
CA ARG A 9 13.00 -3.93 8.09
C ARG A 9 12.40 -3.86 6.68
N LEU A 10 11.34 -4.63 6.43
CA LEU A 10 10.64 -4.68 5.15
C LEU A 10 9.14 -4.49 5.40
N TYR A 11 8.52 -3.60 4.62
CA TYR A 11 7.09 -3.33 4.69
C TYR A 11 6.59 -2.75 3.37
N ALA A 12 5.30 -2.94 3.12
CA ALA A 12 4.56 -2.17 2.14
C ALA A 12 3.75 -1.08 2.85
N VAL A 13 3.45 0.00 2.13
CA VAL A 13 2.67 1.11 2.69
C VAL A 13 1.70 1.66 1.65
N THR A 14 0.46 1.87 2.08
CA THR A 14 -0.49 2.75 1.40
C THR A 14 -0.41 4.12 2.05
N LEU A 15 -0.24 5.17 1.25
CA LEU A 15 -0.31 6.55 1.69
C LEU A 15 -1.53 7.24 1.07
N ARG A 16 -2.23 8.06 1.86
CA ARG A 16 -3.33 8.90 1.36
C ARG A 16 -3.19 10.33 1.87
N GLY A 17 -3.00 11.25 0.94
CA GLY A 17 -3.10 12.68 1.21
C GLY A 17 -4.57 13.09 1.34
N ARG A 18 -4.92 13.78 2.43
CA ARG A 18 -6.23 14.41 2.63
C ARG A 18 -6.05 15.91 2.82
N ARG A 19 -6.61 16.71 1.92
CA ARG A 19 -6.68 18.16 2.06
C ARG A 19 -8.09 18.55 2.51
N PRO A 20 -8.31 18.82 3.81
CA PRO A 20 -9.61 19.26 4.28
C PRO A 20 -9.93 20.67 3.74
N PRO A 21 -11.23 21.05 3.62
CA PRO A 21 -11.63 22.39 3.14
C PRO A 21 -11.07 23.55 3.98
N LYS A 22 -10.87 23.30 5.28
CA LYS A 22 -10.15 24.18 6.20
C LYS A 22 -9.16 23.33 6.99
N GLY A 23 -7.92 23.81 7.13
CA GLY A 23 -6.89 23.18 7.95
C GLY A 23 -5.69 22.65 7.16
N ARG A 24 -4.83 21.91 7.85
CA ARG A 24 -3.56 21.39 7.30
C ARG A 24 -3.78 20.11 6.51
N LEU A 25 -2.94 19.91 5.48
CA LEU A 25 -2.81 18.64 4.78
C LEU A 25 -2.55 17.53 5.80
N ARG A 26 -3.33 16.45 5.73
CA ARG A 26 -3.13 15.24 6.54
C ARG A 26 -2.64 14.13 5.64
N LEU A 27 -1.77 13.30 6.19
CA LEU A 27 -1.30 12.08 5.54
C LEU A 27 -1.76 10.90 6.39
N ASP A 28 -2.60 10.05 5.81
CA ASP A 28 -2.88 8.75 6.39
C ASP A 28 -1.88 7.74 5.83
N ALA A 29 -1.40 6.85 6.69
CA ALA A 29 -0.49 5.79 6.32
C ALA A 29 -1.00 4.46 6.89
N TRP A 30 -1.05 3.44 6.04
CA TRP A 30 -1.36 2.07 6.42
C TRP A 30 -0.15 1.21 6.09
N PHE A 31 0.52 0.73 7.14
CA PHE A 31 1.73 -0.08 6.99
C PHE A 31 1.43 -1.58 7.11
N TYR A 32 2.09 -2.36 6.27
CA TYR A 32 1.94 -3.80 6.17
C TYR A 32 3.33 -4.43 6.27
N PRO A 33 3.69 -5.04 7.41
CA PRO A 33 4.96 -5.75 7.56
C PRO A 33 5.11 -6.83 6.49
N MET A 34 6.33 -7.04 6.01
CA MET A 34 6.64 -8.08 5.03
C MET A 34 7.90 -8.84 5.46
N ALA A 35 8.02 -10.06 4.96
CA ALA A 35 9.20 -10.90 5.12
C ALA A 35 9.58 -11.52 3.77
N VAL A 36 10.86 -11.79 3.57
CA VAL A 36 11.35 -12.47 2.36
C VAL A 36 10.83 -13.90 2.35
N GLY A 37 10.33 -14.34 1.19
CA GLY A 37 9.75 -15.68 1.01
C GLY A 37 8.25 -15.76 1.29
N GLU A 38 7.66 -14.72 1.89
CA GLU A 38 6.22 -14.60 2.09
C GLU A 38 5.56 -13.88 0.90
N PRO A 39 4.29 -14.20 0.57
CA PRO A 39 3.56 -13.54 -0.51
C PRO A 39 3.34 -12.05 -0.22
N LEU A 40 3.35 -11.23 -1.28
CA LEU A 40 3.07 -9.80 -1.16
C LEU A 40 1.62 -9.53 -0.70
N PRO A 41 1.41 -8.52 0.17
CA PRO A 41 0.11 -8.28 0.79
C PRO A 41 -0.89 -7.63 -0.17
N THR A 42 -2.19 -7.77 0.16
CA THR A 42 -3.25 -6.98 -0.49
C THR A 42 -3.37 -5.61 0.17
N LEU A 43 -3.21 -4.54 -0.61
CA LEU A 43 -3.16 -3.16 -0.12
C LEU A 43 -4.42 -2.38 -0.50
N PRO A 44 -4.97 -1.53 0.37
CA PRO A 44 -6.02 -0.60 -0.03
C PRO A 44 -5.42 0.52 -0.89
N ILE A 45 -6.07 0.87 -2.00
CA ILE A 45 -5.81 2.07 -2.78
C ILE A 45 -7.06 2.93 -2.73
N TRP A 46 -6.88 4.19 -2.34
CA TRP A 46 -7.98 5.14 -2.20
C TRP A 46 -8.12 5.94 -3.50
N LEU A 47 -9.26 5.78 -4.17
CA LEU A 47 -9.60 6.54 -5.37
C LEU A 47 -10.36 7.82 -5.01
N ALA A 48 -11.14 7.78 -3.93
CA ALA A 48 -11.87 8.92 -3.40
C ALA A 48 -11.92 8.89 -1.87
N ALA A 49 -12.76 9.73 -1.28
CA ALA A 49 -12.77 9.91 0.16
C ALA A 49 -13.24 8.66 0.93
N ASP A 50 -14.21 7.99 0.33
CA ASP A 50 -14.99 6.85 0.78
C ASP A 50 -14.84 5.63 -0.15
N LEU A 51 -14.24 5.81 -1.33
CA LEU A 51 -13.95 4.75 -2.28
C LEU A 51 -12.52 4.23 -2.15
N ARG A 52 -12.40 2.95 -1.81
CA ARG A 52 -11.15 2.20 -1.88
C ARG A 52 -11.30 0.93 -2.69
N VAL A 53 -10.24 0.56 -3.39
CA VAL A 53 -10.08 -0.75 -4.04
C VAL A 53 -8.99 -1.53 -3.32
N MET A 54 -9.13 -2.85 -3.24
CA MET A 54 -8.10 -3.71 -2.67
C MET A 54 -7.22 -4.22 -3.81
N LEU A 55 -5.94 -3.82 -3.82
CA LEU A 55 -4.96 -4.25 -4.81
C LEU A 55 -4.24 -5.51 -4.30
N PRO A 56 -4.44 -6.69 -4.92
CA PRO A 56 -3.62 -7.86 -4.65
C PRO A 56 -2.23 -7.64 -5.26
N LEU A 57 -1.26 -7.19 -4.46
CA LEU A 57 0.02 -6.71 -4.95
C LEU A 57 0.82 -7.80 -5.66
N GLU A 58 0.82 -9.02 -5.13
CA GLU A 58 1.52 -10.18 -5.71
C GLU A 58 1.07 -10.44 -7.15
N THR A 59 -0.22 -10.74 -7.34
CA THR A 59 -0.77 -11.07 -8.66
C THR A 59 -0.64 -9.90 -9.64
N SER A 60 -0.84 -8.67 -9.16
CA SER A 60 -0.75 -7.48 -10.00
C SER A 60 0.69 -7.23 -10.46
N TYR A 61 1.67 -7.48 -9.60
CA TYR A 61 3.09 -7.40 -9.93
C TYR A 61 3.48 -8.47 -10.96
N GLN A 62 3.12 -9.73 -10.71
CA GLN A 62 3.40 -10.84 -11.62
C GLN A 62 2.79 -10.59 -13.02
N GLU A 63 1.55 -10.12 -13.09
CA GLU A 63 0.90 -9.75 -14.35
C GLU A 63 1.67 -8.64 -15.08
N THR A 64 2.10 -7.63 -14.35
CA THR A 64 2.87 -6.51 -14.90
C THR A 64 4.21 -6.99 -15.46
N CYS A 65 4.92 -7.87 -14.75
CA CYS A 65 6.17 -8.48 -15.23
C CYS A 65 5.95 -9.24 -16.54
N ARG A 66 4.87 -10.04 -16.63
CA ARG A 66 4.51 -10.77 -17.86
C ARG A 66 4.25 -9.83 -19.03
N ILE A 67 3.44 -8.79 -18.83
CA ILE A 67 3.10 -7.81 -19.87
C ILE A 67 4.35 -7.06 -20.36
N LEU A 68 5.28 -6.76 -19.45
CA LEU A 68 6.51 -6.03 -19.75
C LEU A 68 7.66 -6.93 -20.25
N GLY A 69 7.47 -8.25 -20.31
CA GLY A 69 8.48 -9.20 -20.78
C GLY A 69 9.66 -9.41 -19.82
N PHE A 70 9.44 -9.24 -18.52
CA PHE A 70 10.43 -9.51 -17.47
C PHE A 70 10.38 -10.96 -16.93
N GLU A 71 9.82 -11.90 -17.70
CA GLU A 71 9.77 -13.34 -17.36
C GLU A 71 10.91 -14.14 -18.00
#